data_AF-A0A661JEV4-F1
#
_entry.id   AF-A0A661JEV4-F1
#
_cell.length_a   1.000
_cell.length_b   1.000
_cell.length_c   1.000
_cell.angle_alpha   90.00
_cell.angle_beta   90.00
_cell.angle_gamma   90.00
#
_symmetry.space_group_name_H-M   'P 1'
#
loop_
_entity.id
_entity.type
_entity.pdbx_description
1 polymer ?
#
loop_
_entity_poly.entity_id
_entity_poly.type
_entity_poly.pdbx_seq_one_letter_code
_entity_poly.pdbx_strand_id
1 'polypeptide(L)'
;DYLKANNPKATKEDATVRFSLIWEFQKDFDLFLECFQKNLFEKFGQERTETLIRDFFCIKAENARDAFAVLEILNAYLSKIFPQFKRISDGPIKLSIAYCRSNFPFFEIWRLFETHVSDLELFLIGHGKIATSFKYLDDLLLASGASYRKSALFKLAEVSKISEKLAELKFYDRSERGDFETYESLKRNLLPLGMDFRSMLTFAKLVEGL
;
A
#
# COMPACT_ATOMS: atom_id res chain seq x y z
N ASP A 1 -22.43 13.56 -7.96
CA ASP A 1 -23.55 12.65 -8.30
C ASP A 1 -24.58 12.49 -7.20
N TYR A 2 -24.20 12.17 -5.95
CA TYR A 2 -25.13 12.11 -4.80
C TYR A 2 -25.96 13.40 -4.58
N LEU A 3 -25.32 14.57 -4.65
CA LEU A 3 -26.00 15.86 -4.51
C LEU A 3 -26.99 16.14 -5.63
N LYS A 4 -26.64 15.84 -6.88
CA LYS A 4 -27.54 16.01 -8.04
C LYS A 4 -28.72 15.04 -8.01
N ALA A 5 -28.53 13.84 -7.47
CA ALA A 5 -29.59 12.84 -7.33
C ALA A 5 -30.63 13.22 -6.27
N ASN A 6 -30.23 13.89 -5.18
CA ASN A 6 -31.11 14.27 -4.07
C ASN A 6 -31.53 15.75 -4.08
N ASN A 7 -30.82 16.60 -4.84
CA ASN A 7 -31.15 18.00 -5.04
C ASN A 7 -30.62 18.50 -6.40
N PRO A 8 -31.45 18.52 -7.45
CA PRO A 8 -31.02 18.83 -8.83
C PRO A 8 -30.40 20.21 -9.02
N LYS A 9 -30.62 21.13 -8.06
CA LYS A 9 -30.10 22.50 -8.07
C LYS A 9 -28.78 22.66 -7.30
N ALA A 10 -28.31 21.63 -6.60
CA ALA A 10 -27.07 21.70 -5.83
C ALA A 10 -25.85 21.86 -6.75
N THR A 11 -25.13 22.95 -6.54
CA THR A 11 -23.81 23.23 -7.12
C THR A 11 -22.71 22.52 -6.32
N LYS A 12 -21.48 22.45 -6.84
CA LYS A 12 -20.36 21.84 -6.09
C LYS A 12 -20.04 22.63 -4.83
N GLU A 13 -20.27 23.95 -4.86
CA GLU A 13 -20.12 24.87 -3.74
C GLU A 13 -21.15 24.62 -2.62
N ASP A 14 -22.30 24.03 -2.92
CA ASP A 14 -23.34 23.67 -1.94
C ASP A 14 -23.01 22.42 -1.11
N ALA A 15 -21.93 21.72 -1.44
CA ALA A 15 -21.38 20.63 -0.65
C ALA A 15 -20.70 21.17 0.62
N THR A 16 -21.44 21.90 1.46
CA THR A 16 -20.94 22.34 2.75
C THR A 16 -20.69 21.08 3.59
N VAL A 17 -19.45 20.87 4.03
CA VAL A 17 -19.13 19.84 5.02
C VAL A 17 -19.82 20.23 6.32
N ARG A 18 -21.00 19.63 6.56
CA ARG A 18 -21.80 19.91 7.76
C ARG A 18 -21.19 19.18 8.95
N PHE A 19 -21.37 19.72 10.15
CA PHE A 19 -20.93 19.06 11.39
C PHE A 19 -21.44 17.62 11.50
N SER A 20 -22.68 17.35 11.07
CA SER A 20 -23.24 16.01 11.06
C SER A 20 -22.42 15.04 10.19
N LEU A 21 -21.96 15.47 9.01
CA LEU A 21 -21.15 14.66 8.12
C LEU A 21 -19.76 14.37 8.70
N ILE A 22 -19.14 15.36 9.36
CA ILE A 22 -17.86 15.18 10.06
C ILE A 22 -18.01 14.17 11.20
N TRP A 23 -19.08 14.32 11.99
CA TRP A 23 -19.35 13.41 13.10
C TRP A 23 -19.65 11.99 12.60
N GLU A 24 -20.40 11.84 11.50
CA GLU A 24 -20.73 10.53 10.92
C GLU A 24 -19.45 9.84 10.43
N PHE A 25 -18.64 10.59 9.69
CA PHE A 25 -17.32 10.13 9.27
C PHE A 25 -16.43 9.74 10.46
N GLN A 26 -16.41 10.56 11.52
CA GLN A 26 -15.61 10.25 12.71
C GLN A 26 -16.06 8.94 13.35
N LYS A 27 -17.37 8.70 13.47
CA LYS A 27 -17.88 7.43 14.00
C LYS A 27 -17.50 6.23 13.14
N ASP A 28 -17.63 6.35 11.82
CA ASP A 28 -17.25 5.29 10.90
C ASP A 28 -15.73 5.04 10.95
N PHE A 29 -14.95 6.11 11.09
CA PHE A 29 -13.49 6.02 11.22
C PHE A 29 -13.07 5.40 12.55
N ASP A 30 -13.77 5.73 13.64
CA ASP A 30 -13.57 5.14 14.95
C ASP A 30 -13.80 3.62 14.90
N LEU A 31 -14.93 3.21 14.32
CA LEU A 31 -15.27 1.80 14.11
C LEU A 31 -14.25 1.10 13.21
N PHE A 32 -13.79 1.77 12.15
CA PHE A 32 -12.77 1.26 11.25
C PHE A 32 -11.45 0.98 12.00
N LEU A 33 -10.97 1.93 12.81
CA LEU A 33 -9.74 1.76 13.58
C LEU A 33 -9.86 0.63 14.61
N GLU A 34 -10.98 0.55 15.34
CA GLU A 34 -11.23 -0.54 16.29
C GLU A 34 -11.22 -1.91 15.60
N CYS A 35 -11.91 -2.03 14.48
CA CYS A 35 -11.95 -3.27 13.71
C CYS A 35 -10.57 -3.62 13.13
N PHE A 36 -9.88 -2.64 12.56
CA PHE A 36 -8.55 -2.81 11.98
C PHE A 36 -7.56 -3.27 13.05
N GLN A 37 -7.48 -2.56 14.18
CA GLN A 37 -6.63 -2.91 15.31
C GLN A 37 -6.90 -4.33 15.79
N LYS A 38 -8.17 -4.68 16.07
CA LYS A 38 -8.54 -6.02 16.51
C LYS A 38 -8.01 -7.11 15.57
N ASN A 39 -8.09 -6.88 14.26
CA ASN A 39 -7.68 -7.88 13.28
C ASN A 39 -6.16 -7.95 13.11
N LEU A 40 -5.44 -6.84 13.34
CA LEU A 40 -3.98 -6.90 13.46
C LEU A 40 -3.58 -7.83 14.62
N PHE A 41 -4.20 -7.65 15.80
CA PHE A 41 -3.95 -8.52 16.95
C PHE A 41 -4.35 -9.98 16.70
N GLU A 42 -5.50 -10.23 16.05
CA GLU A 42 -5.92 -11.60 15.71
C GLU A 42 -4.98 -12.27 14.70
N LYS A 43 -4.45 -11.51 13.73
CA LYS A 43 -3.57 -12.02 12.67
C LYS A 43 -2.14 -12.26 13.13
N PHE A 44 -1.59 -11.32 13.90
CA PHE A 44 -0.17 -11.32 14.25
C PHE A 44 0.11 -11.71 15.70
N GLY A 45 -0.91 -11.74 16.58
CA GLY A 45 -0.75 -12.02 18.00
C GLY A 45 -0.43 -10.78 18.83
N GLN A 46 -0.65 -10.89 20.15
CA GLN A 46 -0.37 -9.81 21.11
C GLN A 46 1.12 -9.59 21.34
N GLU A 47 1.91 -10.64 21.17
CA GLU A 47 3.36 -10.63 21.35
C GLU A 47 4.13 -9.99 20.18
N ARG A 48 3.47 -9.83 19.02
CA ARG A 48 4.05 -9.20 17.82
C ARG A 48 3.41 -7.88 17.46
N THR A 49 2.31 -7.48 18.11
CA THR A 49 1.56 -6.27 17.75
C THR A 49 1.50 -5.33 18.94
N GLU A 50 1.89 -4.08 18.72
CA GLU A 50 1.82 -3.02 19.71
C GLU A 50 1.04 -1.84 19.14
N THR A 51 0.22 -1.21 19.96
CA THR A 51 -0.45 0.05 19.63
C THR A 51 0.28 1.18 20.34
N LEU A 52 0.89 2.08 19.58
CA LEU A 52 1.62 3.23 20.14
C LEU A 52 0.66 4.38 20.43
N ILE A 53 -0.17 4.69 19.45
CA ILE A 53 -1.31 5.59 19.56
C ILE A 53 -2.47 5.01 18.75
N ARG A 54 -3.63 5.63 18.83
CA ARG A 54 -4.90 5.12 18.29
C ARG A 54 -4.84 4.63 16.83
N ASP A 55 -4.09 5.33 16.00
CA ASP A 55 -3.94 5.12 14.56
C ASP A 55 -2.50 4.72 14.16
N PHE A 56 -1.64 4.41 15.14
CA PHE A 56 -0.27 3.98 14.91
C PHE A 56 -0.01 2.62 15.56
N PHE A 57 0.27 1.64 14.71
CA PHE A 57 0.55 0.28 15.10
C PHE A 57 1.99 -0.11 14.74
N CYS A 58 2.64 -0.84 15.63
CA CYS A 58 3.94 -1.45 15.37
C CYS A 58 3.77 -2.98 15.34
N ILE A 59 4.26 -3.61 14.27
CA ILE A 59 4.17 -5.06 14.09
C ILE A 59 5.57 -5.62 13.92
N LYS A 60 5.93 -6.58 14.78
CA LYS A 60 7.13 -7.39 14.62
C LYS A 60 6.90 -8.36 13.46
N ALA A 61 7.22 -7.90 12.26
CA ALA A 61 7.12 -8.70 11.04
C ALA A 61 8.17 -9.81 11.01
N GLU A 62 7.77 -11.01 10.58
CA GLU A 62 8.68 -12.15 10.37
C GLU A 62 9.29 -12.12 8.98
N ASN A 63 8.56 -11.58 8.01
CA ASN A 63 8.99 -11.48 6.62
C ASN A 63 8.28 -10.32 5.92
N ALA A 64 8.76 -9.95 4.74
CA ALA A 64 8.20 -8.84 3.96
C ALA A 64 6.73 -9.05 3.54
N ARG A 65 6.23 -10.30 3.50
CA ARG A 65 4.82 -10.57 3.14
C ARG A 65 3.84 -10.16 4.23
N ASP A 66 4.30 -9.98 5.46
CA ASP A 66 3.45 -9.45 6.54
C ASP A 66 2.90 -8.06 6.18
N ALA A 67 3.64 -7.26 5.39
CA ALA A 67 3.14 -5.99 4.86
C ALA A 67 1.89 -6.18 3.98
N PHE A 68 1.85 -7.22 3.14
CA PHE A 68 0.68 -7.54 2.32
C PHE A 68 -0.47 -8.07 3.18
N ALA A 69 -0.20 -8.82 4.25
CA ALA A 69 -1.24 -9.24 5.19
C ALA A 69 -1.91 -8.04 5.90
N VAL A 70 -1.16 -6.98 6.23
CA VAL A 70 -1.75 -5.72 6.71
C VAL A 70 -2.65 -5.09 5.66
N LEU A 71 -2.23 -5.09 4.39
CA LEU A 71 -3.03 -4.59 3.28
C LEU A 71 -4.30 -5.41 3.03
N GLU A 72 -4.28 -6.73 3.24
CA GLU A 72 -5.48 -7.58 3.16
C GLU A 72 -6.51 -7.21 4.24
N ILE A 73 -6.05 -7.00 5.49
CA ILE A 73 -6.91 -6.56 6.59
C ILE A 73 -7.50 -5.18 6.28
N LEU A 74 -6.66 -4.24 5.83
CA LEU A 74 -7.10 -2.92 5.39
C LEU A 74 -8.19 -3.04 4.33
N ASN A 75 -7.94 -3.86 3.30
CA ASN A 75 -8.84 -4.01 2.17
C ASN A 75 -10.23 -4.48 2.57
N ALA A 76 -10.30 -5.46 3.48
CA ALA A 76 -11.55 -5.99 4.00
C ALA A 76 -12.39 -4.90 4.70
N TYR A 77 -11.77 -4.11 5.59
CA TYR A 77 -12.49 -3.09 6.35
C TYR A 77 -12.76 -1.82 5.56
N LEU A 78 -11.83 -1.41 4.69
CA LEU A 78 -12.05 -0.30 3.78
C LEU A 78 -13.24 -0.58 2.86
N SER A 79 -13.33 -1.79 2.30
CA SER A 79 -14.45 -2.17 1.44
C SER A 79 -15.78 -2.26 2.19
N LYS A 80 -15.75 -2.59 3.48
CA LYS A 80 -16.96 -2.69 4.32
C LYS A 80 -17.46 -1.33 4.81
N ILE A 81 -16.56 -0.48 5.28
CA ILE A 81 -16.90 0.76 5.99
C ILE A 81 -16.81 1.98 5.06
N PHE A 82 -15.79 2.03 4.20
CA PHE A 82 -15.56 3.13 3.26
C PHE A 82 -15.48 2.65 1.79
N PRO A 83 -16.50 1.96 1.26
CA PRO A 83 -16.46 1.38 -0.09
C PRO A 83 -16.22 2.42 -1.19
N GLN A 84 -16.60 3.68 -0.96
CA GLN A 84 -16.37 4.74 -1.95
C GLN A 84 -14.90 5.06 -2.15
N PHE A 85 -14.01 4.75 -1.19
CA PHE A 85 -12.58 5.04 -1.30
C PHE A 85 -11.88 4.13 -2.32
N LYS A 86 -12.55 3.03 -2.72
CA LYS A 86 -12.15 2.21 -3.87
C LYS A 86 -12.42 2.83 -5.22
N ARG A 87 -13.13 3.97 -5.27
CA ARG A 87 -13.58 4.59 -6.52
C ARG A 87 -12.99 5.98 -6.76
N ILE A 88 -12.44 6.59 -5.72
CA ILE A 88 -11.80 7.90 -5.76
C ILE A 88 -10.29 7.75 -5.68
N SER A 89 -9.57 8.70 -6.27
CA SER A 89 -8.11 8.71 -6.25
C SER A 89 -7.51 9.47 -5.06
N ASP A 90 -8.33 10.26 -4.37
CA ASP A 90 -7.90 11.04 -3.22
C ASP A 90 -9.03 11.13 -2.19
N GLY A 91 -8.77 10.60 -1.00
CA GLY A 91 -9.68 10.56 0.13
C GLY A 91 -9.02 11.04 1.43
N PRO A 92 -9.83 11.32 2.47
CA PRO A 92 -9.37 11.86 3.75
C PRO A 92 -8.60 10.86 4.61
N ILE A 93 -8.71 9.55 4.33
CA ILE A 93 -7.91 8.53 5.00
C ILE A 93 -6.64 8.31 4.19
N LYS A 94 -5.51 8.36 4.89
CA LYS A 94 -4.18 8.02 4.37
C LYS A 94 -3.63 6.86 5.18
N LEU A 95 -3.00 5.89 4.52
CA LEU A 95 -2.27 4.83 5.17
C LEU A 95 -0.83 4.81 4.68
N SER A 96 0.10 4.86 5.63
CA SER A 96 1.51 4.56 5.36
C SER A 96 1.95 3.35 6.16
N ILE A 97 2.62 2.43 5.49
CA ILE A 97 3.24 1.26 6.10
C ILE A 97 4.74 1.35 5.85
N ALA A 98 5.55 1.27 6.90
CA ALA A 98 7.00 1.20 6.77
C ALA A 98 7.51 -0.18 7.22
N TYR A 99 8.10 -0.92 6.29
CA TYR A 99 8.82 -2.14 6.59
C TYR A 99 10.31 -1.83 6.76
N CYS A 100 10.85 -2.14 7.93
CA CYS A 100 12.22 -1.81 8.29
C CYS A 100 12.83 -2.85 9.24
N ARG A 101 14.15 -2.75 9.42
CA ARG A 101 14.85 -3.52 10.46
C ARG A 101 14.57 -2.90 11.83
N SER A 102 14.61 -3.72 12.87
CA SER A 102 14.32 -3.31 14.26
C SER A 102 15.24 -2.22 14.81
N ASN A 103 16.42 -2.04 14.23
CA ASN A 103 17.37 -1.01 14.62
C ASN A 103 17.22 0.30 13.83
N PHE A 104 16.26 0.39 12.90
CA PHE A 104 16.04 1.62 12.16
C PHE A 104 15.40 2.69 13.06
N PRO A 105 15.85 3.95 13.03
CA PRO A 105 15.35 4.95 13.97
C PRO A 105 13.87 5.29 13.74
N PHE A 106 13.08 5.25 14.82
CA PHE A 106 11.65 5.54 14.76
C PHE A 106 11.31 6.94 14.21
N PHE A 107 12.10 7.96 14.57
CA PHE A 107 11.85 9.34 14.13
C PHE A 107 11.97 9.51 12.60
N GLU A 108 12.81 8.71 11.94
CA GLU A 108 12.91 8.71 10.48
C GLU A 108 11.65 8.13 9.84
N ILE A 109 11.05 7.11 10.46
CA ILE A 109 9.75 6.55 10.02
C ILE A 109 8.65 7.60 10.19
N TRP A 110 8.61 8.26 11.36
CA TRP A 110 7.63 9.31 11.62
C TRP A 110 7.68 10.42 10.58
N ARG A 111 8.88 10.91 10.24
CA ARG A 111 9.08 11.94 9.21
C ARG A 111 8.57 11.51 7.83
N LEU A 112 8.70 10.23 7.47
CA LEU A 112 8.17 9.72 6.20
C LEU A 112 6.64 9.82 6.14
N PHE A 113 5.97 9.58 7.28
CA PHE A 113 4.51 9.59 7.36
C PHE A 113 3.93 11.01 7.33
N GLU A 114 4.69 12.05 7.68
CA GLU A 114 4.22 13.45 7.59
C GLU A 114 4.05 13.93 6.14
N THR A 115 4.71 13.28 5.18
CA THR A 115 4.72 13.71 3.76
C THR A 115 3.98 12.73 2.86
N HIS A 116 2.65 12.67 2.98
CA HIS A 116 1.82 11.84 2.10
C HIS A 116 1.70 12.43 0.69
N VAL A 117 2.04 11.64 -0.32
CA VAL A 117 1.81 11.99 -1.74
C VAL A 117 0.63 11.21 -2.32
N SER A 118 0.22 10.11 -1.68
CA SER A 118 -0.90 9.27 -2.10
C SER A 118 -1.69 8.76 -0.89
N ASP A 119 -2.87 8.16 -1.13
CA ASP A 119 -3.70 7.61 -0.05
C ASP A 119 -3.15 6.30 0.56
N LEU A 120 -2.33 5.58 -0.20
CA LEU A 120 -1.63 4.39 0.23
C LEU A 120 -0.15 4.49 -0.12
N GLU A 121 0.70 4.42 0.90
CA GLU A 121 2.15 4.35 0.73
C GLU A 121 2.73 3.15 1.48
N LEU A 122 3.56 2.37 0.79
CA LEU A 122 4.32 1.27 1.36
C LEU A 122 5.81 1.55 1.19
N PHE A 123 6.50 1.78 2.29
CA PHE A 123 7.92 2.06 2.34
C PHE A 123 8.69 0.78 2.68
N LEU A 124 9.66 0.44 1.84
CA LEU A 124 10.68 -0.56 2.15
C LEU A 124 11.97 0.20 2.49
N ILE A 125 12.22 0.38 3.77
CA ILE A 125 13.29 1.27 4.24
C ILE A 125 14.66 0.80 3.72
N GLY A 126 15.38 1.73 3.08
CA GLY A 126 16.66 1.47 2.43
C GLY A 126 16.56 0.97 0.98
N HIS A 127 15.35 0.72 0.45
CA HIS A 127 15.17 0.18 -0.90
C HIS A 127 14.23 0.97 -1.80
N GLY A 128 13.19 1.62 -1.25
CA GLY A 128 12.27 2.44 -2.03
C GLY A 128 10.88 2.55 -1.40
N LYS A 129 9.94 3.07 -2.19
CA LYS A 129 8.53 3.16 -1.80
C LYS A 129 7.61 2.83 -2.96
N ILE A 130 6.40 2.39 -2.63
CA ILE A 130 5.26 2.26 -3.52
C ILE A 130 4.26 3.31 -3.07
N ALA A 131 3.88 4.21 -3.97
CA ALA A 131 2.82 5.18 -3.76
C ALA A 131 1.67 4.88 -4.74
N THR A 132 0.48 4.58 -4.21
CA THR A 132 -0.69 4.22 -5.03
C THR A 132 -1.99 4.68 -4.38
N SER A 133 -3.12 4.37 -5.03
CA SER A 133 -4.46 4.66 -4.51
C SER A 133 -5.15 3.41 -3.98
N PHE A 134 -6.01 3.55 -2.98
CA PHE A 134 -6.93 2.51 -2.50
C PHE A 134 -7.79 1.91 -3.61
N LYS A 135 -8.07 2.67 -4.67
CA LYS A 135 -8.70 2.18 -5.91
C LYS A 135 -7.98 0.95 -6.48
N TYR A 136 -6.66 0.91 -6.39
CA TYR A 136 -5.81 -0.14 -6.95
C TYR A 136 -5.41 -1.21 -5.91
N LEU A 137 -5.95 -1.15 -4.70
CA LEU A 137 -5.57 -2.05 -3.61
C LEU A 137 -5.94 -3.52 -3.91
N ASP A 138 -7.07 -3.80 -4.57
CA ASP A 138 -7.42 -5.16 -4.96
C ASP A 138 -6.45 -5.72 -6.00
N ASP A 139 -6.15 -4.93 -7.04
CA ASP A 139 -5.20 -5.30 -8.09
C ASP A 139 -3.79 -5.48 -7.52
N LEU A 140 -3.38 -4.65 -6.56
CA LEU A 140 -2.09 -4.76 -5.87
C LEU A 140 -1.99 -6.07 -5.09
N LEU A 141 -3.03 -6.43 -4.34
CA LEU A 141 -3.07 -7.67 -3.58
C LEU A 141 -3.08 -8.89 -4.50
N LEU A 142 -3.87 -8.86 -5.58
CA LEU A 142 -3.87 -9.89 -6.62
C LEU A 142 -2.48 -10.05 -7.25
N ALA A 143 -1.83 -8.93 -7.59
CA ALA A 143 -0.48 -8.93 -8.12
C ALA A 143 0.53 -9.53 -7.15
N SER A 144 0.35 -9.33 -5.82
CA SER A 144 1.26 -9.86 -4.80
C SER A 144 1.16 -11.38 -4.63
N GLY A 145 -0.01 -11.95 -4.91
CA GLY A 145 -0.26 -13.40 -4.91
C GLY A 145 0.14 -14.10 -6.20
N ALA A 146 0.55 -13.38 -7.24
CA ALA A 146 0.91 -13.98 -8.52
C ALA A 146 2.22 -14.80 -8.42
N SER A 147 2.32 -15.83 -9.26
CA SER A 147 3.53 -16.66 -9.33
C SER A 147 4.61 -15.96 -10.14
N TYR A 148 5.63 -15.46 -9.45
CA TYR A 148 6.84 -14.92 -10.05
C TYR A 148 8.03 -15.83 -9.78
N ARG A 149 8.95 -15.91 -10.74
CA ARG A 149 10.17 -16.69 -10.56
C ARG A 149 11.08 -15.99 -9.54
N LYS A 150 11.24 -16.59 -8.36
CA LYS A 150 12.07 -16.02 -7.27
C LYS A 150 13.49 -15.65 -7.73
N SER A 151 14.13 -16.50 -8.53
CA SER A 151 15.48 -16.22 -9.04
C SER A 151 15.54 -14.97 -9.92
N ALA A 152 14.49 -14.67 -10.68
CA ALA A 152 14.42 -13.46 -11.51
C ALA A 152 14.26 -12.21 -10.62
N LEU A 153 13.37 -12.26 -9.62
CA LEU A 153 13.19 -11.16 -8.67
C LEU A 153 14.48 -10.89 -7.87
N PHE A 154 15.12 -11.95 -7.36
CA PHE A 154 16.40 -11.86 -6.66
C PHE A 154 17.48 -11.22 -7.53
N LYS A 155 17.62 -11.69 -8.78
CA LYS A 155 18.59 -11.15 -9.74
C LYS A 155 18.33 -9.68 -10.06
N LEU A 156 17.07 -9.27 -10.21
CA LEU A 156 16.70 -7.87 -10.40
C LEU A 156 17.08 -7.02 -9.18
N ALA A 157 16.81 -7.51 -7.98
CA ALA A 157 17.15 -6.84 -6.74
C ALA A 157 18.67 -6.71 -6.54
N GLU A 158 19.45 -7.75 -6.80
CA GLU A 158 20.91 -7.72 -6.72
C GLU A 158 21.51 -6.72 -7.72
N VAL A 159 21.04 -6.73 -8.97
CA VAL A 159 21.50 -5.75 -9.97
C VAL A 159 21.17 -4.33 -9.51
N SER A 160 20.02 -4.10 -8.88
CA SER A 160 19.65 -2.78 -8.37
C SER A 160 20.55 -2.26 -7.26
N LYS A 161 21.21 -3.15 -6.49
CA LYS A 161 22.22 -2.77 -5.48
C LYS A 161 23.49 -2.21 -6.13
N ILE A 162 23.81 -2.65 -7.34
CA ILE A 162 24.96 -2.17 -8.12
C ILE A 162 24.59 -0.88 -8.86
N SER A 163 23.49 -0.90 -9.60
CA SER A 163 22.98 0.25 -10.34
C SER A 163 21.50 0.08 -10.67
N GLU A 164 20.70 1.04 -10.23
CA GLU A 164 19.27 1.10 -10.56
C GLU A 164 19.05 1.18 -12.08
N LYS A 165 19.93 1.89 -12.81
CA LYS A 165 19.82 2.01 -14.27
C LYS A 165 20.10 0.68 -14.97
N LEU A 166 21.05 -0.11 -14.48
CA LEU A 166 21.30 -1.46 -15.00
C LEU A 166 20.12 -2.39 -14.71
N ALA A 167 19.51 -2.26 -13.53
CA ALA A 167 18.31 -3.03 -13.18
C ALA A 167 17.14 -2.68 -14.12
N GLU A 168 16.97 -1.40 -14.45
CA GLU A 168 15.96 -0.96 -15.41
C GLU A 168 16.23 -1.55 -16.80
N LEU A 169 17.46 -1.44 -17.32
CA LEU A 169 17.81 -2.04 -18.62
C LEU A 169 17.52 -3.54 -18.66
N LYS A 170 17.88 -4.25 -17.59
CA LYS A 170 17.60 -5.68 -17.45
C LYS A 170 16.12 -6.00 -17.38
N PHE A 171 15.33 -5.17 -16.72
CA PHE A 171 13.89 -5.32 -16.61
C PHE A 171 13.19 -5.26 -17.97
N TYR A 172 13.79 -4.56 -18.95
CA TYR A 172 13.30 -4.48 -20.33
C TYR A 172 14.02 -5.41 -21.31
N ASP A 173 15.06 -6.13 -20.87
CA ASP A 173 15.83 -7.03 -21.73
C ASP A 173 15.05 -8.31 -22.05
N ARG A 174 15.00 -8.65 -23.34
CA ARG A 174 14.30 -9.82 -23.90
C ARG A 174 15.22 -11.04 -24.07
N SER A 175 16.52 -10.89 -23.84
CA SER A 175 17.52 -11.94 -24.10
C SER A 175 17.38 -13.15 -23.18
N GLU A 176 16.94 -12.96 -21.93
CA GLU A 176 16.79 -14.00 -20.91
C GLU A 176 15.32 -14.43 -20.77
N ARG A 177 14.83 -15.32 -21.64
CA ARG A 177 13.39 -15.69 -21.73
C ARG A 177 12.67 -15.90 -20.39
N GLY A 178 13.24 -16.70 -19.48
CA GLY A 178 12.59 -17.01 -18.20
C GLY A 178 12.58 -15.86 -17.17
N ASP A 179 13.53 -14.94 -17.26
CA ASP A 179 13.55 -13.74 -16.40
C ASP A 179 12.63 -12.66 -17.00
N PHE A 180 12.68 -12.50 -18.33
CA PHE A 180 11.83 -11.61 -19.10
C PHE A 180 10.34 -11.89 -18.89
N GLU A 181 9.89 -13.16 -18.92
CA GLU A 181 8.49 -13.53 -18.64
C GLU A 181 8.02 -13.06 -17.26
N THR A 182 8.89 -13.14 -16.25
CA THR A 182 8.58 -12.65 -14.89
C THR A 182 8.45 -11.13 -14.88
N TYR A 183 9.35 -10.42 -15.56
CA TYR A 183 9.32 -8.95 -15.64
C TYR A 183 8.12 -8.44 -16.46
N GLU A 184 7.76 -9.11 -17.54
CA GLU A 184 6.54 -8.79 -18.31
C GLU A 184 5.27 -9.04 -17.49
N SER A 185 5.24 -10.11 -16.68
CA SER A 185 4.13 -10.34 -15.75
C SER A 185 4.01 -9.20 -14.73
N LEU A 186 5.13 -8.74 -14.14
CA LEU A 186 5.15 -7.57 -13.25
C LEU A 186 4.63 -6.31 -13.97
N LYS A 187 5.12 -6.02 -15.18
CA LYS A 187 4.65 -4.87 -15.97
C LYS A 187 3.16 -4.93 -16.23
N ARG A 188 2.66 -6.07 -16.69
CA ARG A 188 1.23 -6.28 -16.98
C ARG A 188 0.36 -6.05 -15.75
N ASN A 189 0.83 -6.46 -14.57
CA ASN A 189 0.06 -6.35 -13.34
C ASN A 189 0.18 -4.97 -12.68
N LEU A 190 1.31 -4.27 -12.82
CA LEU A 190 1.62 -3.07 -12.03
C LEU A 190 1.62 -1.76 -12.83
N LEU A 191 1.96 -1.76 -14.13
CA LEU A 191 1.89 -0.56 -14.96
C LEU A 191 0.47 0.04 -15.04
N PRO A 192 -0.61 -0.77 -15.16
CA PRO A 192 -1.97 -0.23 -15.15
C PRO A 192 -2.35 0.49 -13.84
N LEU A 193 -1.61 0.23 -12.75
CA LEU A 193 -1.80 0.84 -11.44
C LEU A 193 -1.03 2.17 -11.30
N GLY A 194 -0.38 2.65 -12.37
CA GLY A 194 0.40 3.89 -12.38
C GLY A 194 1.78 3.76 -11.73
N MET A 195 2.29 2.54 -11.52
CA MET A 195 3.59 2.33 -10.90
C MET A 195 4.74 2.59 -11.87
N ASP A 196 5.70 3.39 -11.41
CA ASP A 196 6.98 3.57 -12.08
C ASP A 196 7.93 2.39 -11.84
N PHE A 197 9.07 2.39 -12.51
CA PHE A 197 10.08 1.33 -12.35
C PHE A 197 10.53 1.17 -10.89
N ARG A 198 10.71 2.28 -10.15
CA ARG A 198 11.14 2.24 -8.75
C ARG A 198 10.11 1.59 -7.84
N SER A 199 8.83 1.90 -8.05
CA SER A 199 7.71 1.29 -7.33
C SER A 199 7.62 -0.21 -7.65
N MET A 200 7.74 -0.59 -8.93
CA MET A 200 7.75 -2.00 -9.34
C MET A 200 8.95 -2.77 -8.78
N LEU A 201 10.13 -2.16 -8.73
CA LEU A 201 11.33 -2.75 -8.13
C LEU A 201 11.16 -2.93 -6.62
N THR A 202 10.55 -1.96 -5.94
CA THR A 202 10.22 -2.05 -4.51
C THR A 202 9.23 -3.17 -4.23
N PHE A 203 8.19 -3.27 -5.06
CA PHE A 203 7.22 -4.37 -5.02
C PHE A 203 7.89 -5.73 -5.22
N ALA A 204 8.76 -5.86 -6.22
CA ALA A 204 9.50 -7.09 -6.50
C ALA A 204 10.33 -7.54 -5.29
N LYS A 205 11.00 -6.61 -4.58
CA LYS A 205 11.76 -6.91 -3.36
C LYS A 205 10.86 -7.42 -2.23
N LEU A 206 9.72 -6.76 -2.00
CA LEU A 206 8.73 -7.19 -1.00
C LEU A 206 8.16 -8.59 -1.28
N VAL A 207 7.85 -8.89 -2.55
CA VAL A 207 7.28 -10.20 -2.95
C VAL A 207 8.30 -11.33 -2.87
N GLU A 208 9.55 -11.04 -3.23
CA GLU A 208 10.66 -12.00 -3.14
C GLU A 208 10.92 -12.41 -1.69
N GLY A 209 10.84 -11.45 -0.75
CA GLY A 209 11.17 -11.65 0.67
C GLY A 209 12.51 -11.05 1.08
N LEU A 210 12.99 -10.04 0.35
CA LEU A 210 14.29 -9.35 0.51
C LEU A 210 14.32 -8.30 1.62
#